data_AF-A0A4Q9LBP2-F1
#
_entry.id   AF-A0A4Q9LBP2-F1
#
_cell.length_a   1.000
_cell.length_b   1.000
_cell.length_c   1.000
_cell.angle_alpha   90.00
_cell.angle_beta   90.00
_cell.angle_gamma   90.00
#
_symmetry.space_group_name_H-M   'P 1'
#
loop_
_entity.id
_entity.type
_entity.pdbx_description
1 polymer ?
#
loop_
_entity_poly.entity_id
_entity_poly.type
_entity_poly.pdbx_seq_one_letter_code
_entity_poly.pdbx_strand_id
1 'polypeptide(L)'
;MGELLLITNIEDDIIFKKEFDIMNDKEYCSLFMLGYSSLDIIEEIRFSTVKTFFKSLDTQSKWDVSVYFLPSGFKLIYINEDSEEKRVYDFMSKIHILLRKVSFIINLRLLWLLCLIIKMLLKIFVLMIPYLKHMQK
;
A
#
# COMPACT_ATOMS: atom_id res chain seq x y z
N MET A 1 22.44 2.90 10.42
CA MET A 1 21.61 3.88 11.17
C MET A 1 20.17 3.57 10.87
N GLY A 2 19.24 3.97 11.73
CA GLY A 2 17.85 3.57 11.60
C GLY A 2 17.21 4.08 10.31
N GLU A 3 16.55 3.19 9.58
CA GLU A 3 15.71 3.51 8.43
C GLU A 3 14.30 2.95 8.64
N LEU A 4 13.32 3.58 8.01
CA LEU A 4 11.91 3.21 8.16
C LEU A 4 11.21 3.22 6.81
N LEU A 5 10.64 2.09 6.44
CA LEU A 5 9.71 1.96 5.32
C LEU A 5 8.28 1.91 5.86
N LEU A 6 7.44 2.80 5.36
CA LEU A 6 6.00 2.81 5.57
C LEU A 6 5.29 2.58 4.23
N ILE A 7 4.17 1.88 4.30
CA ILE A 7 3.22 1.75 3.18
C ILE A 7 1.89 2.27 3.68
N THR A 8 1.36 3.30 3.02
CA THR A 8 0.04 3.85 3.32
C THR A 8 -0.96 3.58 2.21
N ASN A 9 -2.24 3.50 2.58
CA ASN A 9 -3.35 3.42 1.64
C ASN A 9 -3.71 4.81 1.09
N ILE A 10 -4.86 4.93 0.41
CA ILE A 10 -5.33 6.21 -0.13
C ILE A 10 -5.83 7.18 0.96
N GLU A 11 -6.21 6.65 2.12
CA GLU A 11 -6.73 7.38 3.29
C GLU A 11 -5.62 7.71 4.31
N ASP A 12 -4.36 7.49 3.92
CA ASP A 12 -3.17 7.68 4.77
C ASP A 12 -3.02 6.77 5.98
N ASP A 13 -3.81 5.69 6.05
CA ASP A 13 -3.59 4.64 7.03
C ASP A 13 -2.30 3.87 6.72
N ILE A 14 -1.50 3.63 7.75
CA ILE A 14 -0.29 2.81 7.67
C ILE A 14 -0.70 1.34 7.62
N ILE A 15 -0.58 0.73 6.44
CA ILE A 15 -0.89 -0.68 6.18
C ILE A 15 0.29 -1.58 6.53
N PHE A 16 1.51 -1.06 6.37
CA PHE A 16 2.73 -1.80 6.67
C PHE A 16 3.82 -0.86 7.15
N LYS A 17 4.62 -1.36 8.10
CA LYS A 17 5.83 -0.70 8.56
C LYS A 17 6.98 -1.71 8.62
N LYS A 18 8.17 -1.29 8.22
CA LYS A 18 9.39 -2.07 8.37
C LYS A 18 10.53 -1.18 8.81
N GLU A 19 11.12 -1.57 9.93
CA GLU A 19 12.27 -0.94 10.55
C GLU A 19 13.54 -1.65 10.08
N PHE A 20 14.60 -0.88 9.84
CA PHE A 20 15.94 -1.37 9.51
C PHE A 20 16.95 -0.70 10.44
N ASP A 21 17.75 -1.51 11.14
CA ASP A 21 18.88 -1.05 11.96
C ASP A 21 18.58 0.12 12.93
N ILE A 22 17.35 0.18 13.44
CA ILE A 22 16.93 1.16 14.44
C ILE A 22 17.47 0.75 15.81
N MET A 23 18.20 1.65 16.47
CA MET A 23 18.92 1.31 17.70
C MET A 23 18.11 1.55 18.98
N ASN A 24 17.14 2.47 18.95
CA ASN A 24 16.33 2.81 20.13
C ASN A 24 14.98 3.43 19.77
N ASP A 25 14.08 3.44 20.76
CA ASP A 25 12.71 3.98 20.63
C ASP A 25 12.68 5.46 20.25
N LYS A 26 13.66 6.26 20.70
CA LYS A 26 13.71 7.69 20.35
C LYS A 26 13.98 7.89 18.86
N GLU A 27 14.90 7.11 18.30
CA GLU A 27 15.20 7.11 16.87
C GLU A 27 13.98 6.63 16.09
N TYR A 28 13.35 5.53 16.52
CA TYR A 28 12.10 5.04 15.93
C TYR A 28 11.01 6.12 15.90
N CYS A 29 10.71 6.73 17.06
CA CYS A 29 9.68 7.77 17.16
C CYS A 29 10.01 8.98 16.30
N SER A 30 11.29 9.37 16.19
CA SER A 30 11.70 10.50 15.34
C SER A 30 11.43 10.19 13.86
N LEU A 31 11.84 9.01 13.39
CA LEU A 31 11.57 8.56 12.03
C LEU A 31 10.06 8.47 11.76
N PHE A 32 9.30 7.87 12.68
CA PHE A 32 7.87 7.70 12.52
C PHE A 32 7.14 9.05 12.46
N MET A 33 7.51 10.00 13.35
CA MET A 33 6.96 11.35 13.34
C MET A 33 7.30 12.09 12.05
N LEU A 34 8.53 11.97 11.56
CA LEU A 34 8.94 12.57 10.29
C LEU A 34 8.09 12.03 9.12
N GLY A 35 7.96 10.71 9.01
CA GLY A 35 7.14 10.10 7.97
C GLY A 35 5.68 10.50 8.03
N TYR A 36 5.13 10.65 9.24
CA TYR A 36 3.75 11.07 9.46
C TYR A 36 3.55 12.56 9.13
N SER A 37 4.46 13.44 9.55
CA SER A 37 4.36 14.87 9.25
C SER A 37 4.52 15.19 7.77
N SER A 38 5.25 14.37 7.02
CA SER A 38 5.42 14.58 5.57
C SER A 38 4.17 14.19 4.76
N LEU A 39 3.16 13.53 5.35
CA LEU A 39 1.97 13.07 4.62
C LEU A 39 1.21 14.23 3.95
N ASP A 40 1.10 15.38 4.61
CA ASP A 40 0.45 16.57 4.08
C ASP A 40 1.12 17.05 2.78
N ILE A 41 2.46 17.08 2.77
CA ILE A 41 3.27 17.48 1.60
C ILE A 41 3.15 16.43 0.48
N ILE A 42 3.14 15.15 0.86
CA ILE A 42 3.00 14.03 -0.08
C ILE A 42 1.66 14.09 -0.81
N GLU A 43 0.59 14.43 -0.11
CA GLU A 43 -0.74 14.56 -0.68
C GLU A 43 -0.81 15.73 -1.68
N GLU A 44 -0.29 16.91 -1.31
CA GLU A 44 -0.22 18.06 -2.21
C GLU A 44 0.58 17.77 -3.49
N ILE A 45 1.71 17.08 -3.35
CA ILE A 45 2.57 16.72 -4.49
C ILE A 45 1.87 15.70 -5.41
N ARG A 46 1.15 14.73 -4.84
CA ARG A 46 0.42 13.72 -5.62
C ARG A 46 -0.56 14.36 -6.61
N PHE A 47 -1.25 15.42 -6.22
CA PHE A 47 -2.21 16.09 -7.11
C PHE A 47 -1.58 17.02 -8.14
N SER A 48 -0.33 17.43 -7.93
CA SER A 48 0.36 18.39 -8.81
C SER A 48 1.28 17.74 -9.86
N THR A 49 1.51 16.43 -9.80
CA THR A 49 2.49 15.76 -10.65
C THR A 49 2.06 14.40 -11.16
N VAL A 50 2.64 13.97 -12.28
CA VAL A 50 2.53 12.60 -12.82
C VAL A 50 3.76 11.73 -12.48
N LYS A 51 4.78 12.30 -11.84
CA LYS A 51 5.99 11.58 -11.47
C LYS A 51 5.66 10.56 -10.38
N THR A 52 6.14 9.33 -10.54
CA THR A 52 5.84 8.23 -9.61
C THR A 52 6.83 8.12 -8.45
N PHE A 53 7.98 8.78 -8.53
CA PHE A 53 9.03 8.68 -7.53
C PHE A 53 9.68 10.03 -7.23
N PHE A 54 9.88 10.30 -5.94
CA PHE A 54 10.52 11.49 -5.41
C PHE A 54 11.57 11.07 -4.39
N LYS A 55 12.83 11.43 -4.66
CA LYS A 55 13.91 11.34 -3.67
C LYS A 55 13.92 12.62 -2.84
N SER A 56 13.97 12.47 -1.52
CA SER A 56 14.06 13.57 -0.54
C SER A 56 13.01 14.67 -0.78
N LEU A 57 11.75 14.29 -0.65
CA LEU A 57 10.59 15.18 -0.72
C LEU A 57 10.48 16.07 0.53
N ASP A 58 10.97 15.55 1.65
CA ASP A 58 11.14 16.25 2.91
C ASP A 58 12.46 15.80 3.55
N THR A 59 13.08 16.66 4.36
CA THR A 59 14.38 16.39 4.97
C THR A 59 14.38 16.89 6.41
N GLN A 60 14.81 16.03 7.33
CA GLN A 60 15.07 16.44 8.70
C GLN A 60 16.41 15.91 9.18
N SER A 61 17.32 16.85 9.46
CA SER A 61 18.71 16.55 9.86
C SER A 61 19.43 15.71 8.80
N LYS A 62 19.57 14.41 9.01
CA LYS A 62 20.25 13.46 8.12
C LYS A 62 19.28 12.57 7.34
N TRP A 63 17.99 12.59 7.69
CA TRP A 63 17.00 11.70 7.09
C TRP A 63 16.25 12.39 5.95
N ASP A 64 16.23 11.70 4.82
CA ASP A 64 15.44 12.04 3.65
C ASP A 64 14.16 11.21 3.61
N VAL A 65 13.04 11.86 3.37
CA VAL A 65 11.75 11.20 3.10
C VAL A 65 11.62 11.01 1.59
N SER A 66 11.83 9.78 1.13
CA SER A 66 11.64 9.39 -0.26
C SER A 66 10.27 8.76 -0.46
N VAL A 67 9.63 9.02 -1.59
CA VAL A 67 8.24 8.61 -1.83
C VAL A 67 8.10 7.94 -3.19
N TYR A 68 7.36 6.84 -3.23
CA TYR A 68 6.98 6.15 -4.46
C TYR A 68 5.46 5.98 -4.50
N PHE A 69 4.82 6.58 -5.49
CA PHE A 69 3.39 6.52 -5.73
C PHE A 69 3.04 5.29 -6.58
N LEU A 70 2.09 4.48 -6.08
CA LEU A 70 1.54 3.36 -6.84
C LEU A 70 0.26 3.81 -7.55
N PRO A 71 -0.02 3.27 -8.77
CA PRO A 71 -1.28 3.54 -9.47
C PRO A 71 -2.54 3.12 -8.71
N SER A 72 -2.42 2.19 -7.76
CA SER A 72 -3.51 1.76 -6.88
C SER A 72 -3.88 2.78 -5.80
N GLY A 73 -3.17 3.91 -5.72
CA GLY A 73 -3.34 4.91 -4.67
C GLY A 73 -2.47 4.68 -3.43
N PHE A 74 -1.81 3.51 -3.31
CA PHE A 74 -0.87 3.25 -2.23
C PHE A 74 0.39 4.12 -2.35
N LYS A 75 1.01 4.40 -1.20
CA LYS A 75 2.24 5.21 -1.10
C LYS A 75 3.30 4.35 -0.42
N LEU A 76 4.50 4.28 -1.00
CA LEU A 76 5.68 3.83 -0.27
C LEU A 76 6.39 5.08 0.22
N ILE A 77 6.65 5.15 1.52
CA ILE A 77 7.37 6.25 2.15
C ILE A 77 8.59 5.61 2.80
N TYR A 78 9.77 6.04 2.38
CA TYR A 78 11.03 5.46 2.85
C TYR A 78 11.92 6.56 3.40
N ILE A 79 12.16 6.48 4.69
CA ILE A 79 12.98 7.41 5.46
C ILE A 79 14.35 6.79 5.58
N ASN A 80 15.32 7.42 4.94
CA ASN A 80 16.64 6.85 4.67
C ASN A 80 17.71 7.96 4.69
N GLU A 81 18.98 7.56 4.75
CA GLU A 81 20.13 8.47 4.65
C GLU A 81 20.91 8.25 3.35
N ASP A 82 20.39 7.43 2.43
CA ASP A 82 21.09 7.09 1.20
C ASP A 82 21.08 8.28 0.23
N SER A 83 22.26 8.83 -0.03
CA SER A 83 22.45 9.97 -0.92
C SER A 83 22.27 9.61 -2.41
N GLU A 84 22.35 8.33 -2.78
CA GLU A 84 22.22 7.91 -4.18
C GLU A 84 20.76 7.64 -4.54
N GLU A 85 20.14 8.57 -5.29
CA GLU A 85 18.76 8.46 -5.77
C GLU A 85 18.48 7.12 -6.46
N LYS A 86 19.43 6.62 -7.27
CA LYS A 86 19.28 5.36 -8.00
C LYS A 86 19.12 4.16 -7.07
N ARG A 87 19.88 4.09 -5.97
CA ARG A 87 19.77 2.98 -5.01
C ARG A 87 18.42 2.99 -4.31
N VAL A 88 17.97 4.17 -3.90
CA VAL A 88 16.65 4.36 -3.29
C VAL A 88 15.53 3.98 -4.25
N TYR A 89 15.61 4.43 -5.50
CA TYR A 89 14.66 4.06 -6.55
C TYR A 89 14.64 2.55 -6.80
N ASP A 90 15.81 1.92 -6.94
CA ASP A 90 15.92 0.47 -7.19
C ASP A 90 15.34 -0.35 -6.02
N PHE A 91 15.52 0.13 -4.78
CA PHE A 91 14.91 -0.49 -3.60
C PHE A 91 13.38 -0.37 -3.61
N MET A 92 12.84 0.85 -3.77
CA MET A 92 11.40 1.09 -3.72
C MET A 92 10.67 0.46 -4.91
N SER A 93 11.29 0.43 -6.09
CA SER A 93 10.74 -0.24 -7.27
C SER A 93 10.64 -1.77 -7.10
N LYS A 94 11.62 -2.40 -6.43
CA LYS A 94 11.53 -3.83 -6.07
C LYS A 94 10.37 -4.09 -5.12
N ILE A 95 10.15 -3.22 -4.13
CA ILE A 95 9.01 -3.33 -3.21
C ILE A 95 7.69 -3.17 -3.96
N HIS A 96 7.58 -2.21 -4.88
CA HIS A 96 6.41 -2.07 -5.74
C HIS A 96 6.13 -3.36 -6.54
N ILE A 97 7.16 -3.96 -7.17
CA ILE A 97 6.99 -5.24 -7.89
C ILE A 97 6.48 -6.35 -6.96
N LEU A 98 6.99 -6.42 -5.73
CA LEU A 98 6.54 -7.39 -4.74
C LEU A 98 5.08 -7.16 -4.34
N LEU A 99 4.70 -5.91 -4.04
CA LEU A 99 3.32 -5.54 -3.73
C LEU A 99 2.37 -5.89 -4.87
N ARG A 100 2.76 -5.60 -6.11
CA ARG A 100 1.95 -5.96 -7.28
C ARG A 100 1.70 -7.47 -7.37
N LYS A 101 2.71 -8.29 -7.10
CA LYS A 101 2.57 -9.76 -7.07
C LYS A 101 1.62 -10.21 -5.94
N VAL A 102 1.78 -9.66 -4.75
CA VAL A 102 0.93 -9.99 -3.60
C VAL A 102 -0.52 -9.59 -3.87
N SER A 103 -0.77 -8.37 -4.35
CA SER A 103 -2.11 -7.88 -4.69
C SER A 103 -2.76 -8.72 -5.80
N PHE A 104 -1.99 -9.17 -6.79
CA PHE A 104 -2.50 -10.05 -7.83
C PHE A 104 -2.97 -11.41 -7.27
N ILE A 105 -2.19 -12.01 -6.37
CA ILE A 105 -2.55 -13.28 -5.73
C ILE A 105 -3.81 -13.13 -4.87
N ILE A 106 -3.92 -12.04 -4.10
CA ILE A 106 -5.09 -11.76 -3.26
C ILE A 106 -6.35 -11.59 -4.13
N ASN A 107 -6.26 -10.78 -5.20
CA ASN A 107 -7.38 -10.57 -6.12
C ASN A 107 -7.84 -11.87 -6.79
N LEU A 108 -6.91 -12.74 -7.18
CA LEU A 108 -7.25 -14.04 -7.78
C LEU A 108 -8.01 -14.93 -6.79
N ARG A 109 -7.61 -14.95 -5.51
CA ARG A 109 -8.31 -15.69 -4.45
C ARG A 109 -9.70 -15.13 -4.17
N LEU A 110 -9.83 -13.80 -4.09
CA LEU A 110 -11.12 -13.13 -3.91
C LEU A 110 -12.08 -13.44 -5.06
N LEU A 111 -11.61 -13.37 -6.30
CA LEU A 111 -12.39 -13.70 -7.49
C LEU A 111 -12.87 -15.17 -7.44
N TRP A 112 -12.01 -16.08 -7.00
CA TRP A 112 -12.35 -17.49 -6.86
C TRP A 112 -13.43 -17.72 -5.79
N LEU A 113 -13.32 -17.06 -4.63
CA LEU A 113 -14.34 -17.05 -3.58
C LEU A 113 -15.69 -16.49 -4.08
N LEU A 114 -15.65 -15.39 -4.83
CA LEU A 114 -16.86 -14.78 -5.41
C LEU A 114 -17.56 -15.73 -6.38
N CYS A 115 -16.79 -16.41 -7.23
CA CYS A 115 -17.31 -17.44 -8.15
C CYS A 115 -17.97 -18.61 -7.40
N LEU A 116 -17.42 -19.03 -6.26
CA LEU A 116 -18.01 -20.06 -5.41
C LEU A 116 -19.35 -19.61 -4.82
N ILE A 117 -19.41 -18.39 -4.29
CA ILE A 117 -20.64 -17.82 -3.73
C ILE A 117 -21.72 -17.73 -4.82
N ILE A 118 -21.38 -17.23 -6.02
CA ILE A 118 -22.32 -17.13 -7.14
C ILE A 118 -22.83 -18.52 -7.56
N LYS A 119 -21.95 -19.53 -7.66
CA LYS A 119 -22.36 -20.91 -7.98
C LYS A 119 -23.30 -21.49 -6.92
N MET A 120 -23.06 -21.18 -5.65
CA MET A 120 -23.90 -21.63 -4.54
C MET A 120 -25.29 -20.96 -4.59
N LEU A 121 -25.34 -19.64 -4.81
CA LEU A 121 -26.58 -18.90 -4.98
C LEU A 121 -27.40 -19.37 -6.19
N LEU A 122 -26.75 -19.65 -7.32
CA LEU A 122 -27.39 -20.21 -8.52
C LEU A 122 -28.00 -21.59 -8.23
N LYS A 123 -27.31 -22.47 -7.49
CA LYS A 123 -27.86 -23.77 -7.08
C LYS A 123 -29.09 -23.62 -6.19
N ILE A 124 -29.04 -22.72 -5.21
CA ILE A 124 -30.19 -22.42 -4.33
C ILE A 124 -31.36 -21.90 -5.17
N PHE A 125 -31.11 -20.97 -6.08
CA PHE A 125 -32.14 -20.40 -6.95
C PHE A 125 -32.81 -21.49 -7.81
N VAL A 126 -32.04 -22.37 -8.45
CA VAL A 126 -32.58 -23.50 -9.24
C VAL A 126 -33.42 -24.45 -8.40
N LEU A 127 -33.03 -24.73 -7.16
CA LEU A 127 -33.80 -25.56 -6.23
C LEU A 127 -35.12 -24.90 -5.78
N MET A 128 -35.19 -23.56 -5.77
CA MET A 128 -36.40 -22.81 -5.38
C MET A 128 -37.42 -22.66 -6.52
N ILE A 129 -37.02 -22.79 -7.80
CA ILE A 129 -37.92 -22.72 -8.96
C ILE A 129 -39.16 -23.64 -8.85
N PRO A 130 -39.05 -24.93 -8.47
CA PRO A 130 -40.22 -25.80 -8.31
C PRO A 130 -41.12 -25.41 -7.14
N TYR A 131 -40.57 -24.86 -6.05
CA TYR A 131 -41.35 -24.36 -4.90
C TYR A 131 -42.15 -23.09 -5.24
N LEU A 132 -41.57 -22.17 -6.00
CA LEU A 132 -42.25 -20.95 -6.46
C LEU A 132 -43.39 -21.27 -7.44
N LYS A 133 -43.24 -22.29 -8.29
CA LYS A 133 -44.32 -22.77 -9.18
C LYS A 133 -45.50 -23.39 -8.43
N HIS A 134 -45.29 -23.93 -7.23
CA HIS A 134 -46.34 -24.55 -6.42
C HIS A 134 -47.20 -23.54 -5.64
N MET A 135 -46.71 -22.31 -5.44
CA MET A 135 -47.40 -21.24 -4.71
C MET A 135 -48.25 -20.30 -5.61
N GLN A 136 -48.20 -20.48 -6.94
CA GLN A 136 -49.01 -19.72 -7.91
C GLN A 136 -50.26 -20.48 -8.39
N LYS A 137 -50.71 -21.50 -7.66
CA LYS A 137 -51.97 -22.21 -7.89
C LYS A 137 -52.98 -21.90 -6.81
#